data_AF-A0A1H2FFU1-F1
#
_entry.id   AF-A0A1H2FFU1-F1
#
_cell.length_a   1.000
_cell.length_b   1.000
_cell.length_c   1.000
_cell.angle_alpha   90.00
_cell.angle_beta   90.00
_cell.angle_gamma   90.00
#
_symmetry.space_group_name_H-M   'P 1'
#
loop_
_entity.id
_entity.type
_entity.pdbx_description
1 polymer ?
#
loop_
_entity_poly.entity_id
_entity_poly.type
_entity_poly.pdbx_seq_one_letter_code
_entity_poly.pdbx_strand_id
1 'polypeptide(L)'
;MKRAHLILVFALALMATYDPAMAQADLPTLSITREDVTKVVIEIDPKQPEGILTMTLTPAKQADLAKITRENSGKRIRFIIDGKVASEPTVNSPITGKRSR
;
A
#
# COMPACT_ATOMS: atom_id res chain seq x y z
N MET A 1 29.20 -10.14 59.21
CA MET A 1 30.19 -10.18 58.12
C MET A 1 29.45 -10.21 56.78
N LYS A 2 29.77 -9.27 55.88
CA LYS A 2 29.19 -9.12 54.55
C LYS A 2 29.71 -10.21 53.61
N ARG A 3 28.83 -10.85 52.83
CA ARG A 3 29.09 -11.23 51.42
C ARG A 3 27.78 -11.16 50.64
N ALA A 4 27.63 -10.08 49.88
CA ALA A 4 26.59 -9.90 48.87
C ALA A 4 26.92 -10.79 47.66
N HIS A 5 25.96 -11.52 47.12
CA HIS A 5 25.92 -11.91 45.70
C HIS A 5 24.53 -11.58 45.15
N LEU A 6 24.58 -10.78 44.10
CA LEU A 6 23.55 -10.16 43.29
C LEU A 6 23.00 -11.18 42.29
N ILE A 7 21.68 -11.38 42.23
CA ILE A 7 20.99 -11.73 40.98
C ILE A 7 19.69 -10.93 40.90
N LEU A 8 19.74 -9.91 40.05
CA LEU A 8 18.62 -9.11 39.58
C LEU A 8 17.88 -9.93 38.50
N VAL A 9 16.65 -10.38 38.76
CA VAL A 9 15.78 -10.90 37.70
C VAL A 9 14.74 -9.84 37.37
N PHE A 10 15.10 -9.00 36.40
CA PHE A 10 14.18 -8.17 35.63
C PHE A 10 13.54 -9.08 34.59
N ALA A 11 12.27 -9.46 34.75
CA ALA A 11 11.49 -10.11 33.70
C ALA A 11 10.03 -9.66 33.79
N LEU A 12 9.85 -8.39 33.45
CA LEU A 12 8.78 -7.84 32.62
C LEU A 12 7.62 -8.81 32.30
N ALA A 13 6.65 -8.93 33.20
CA ALA A 13 5.32 -9.42 32.85
C ALA A 13 4.52 -8.28 32.20
N LEU A 14 4.93 -7.88 31.00
CA LEU A 14 4.06 -7.18 30.06
C LEU A 14 3.77 -8.16 28.92
N MET A 15 2.99 -9.19 29.22
CA MET A 15 2.24 -9.88 28.18
C MET A 15 1.19 -8.89 27.69
N ALA A 16 1.62 -7.98 26.81
CA ALA A 16 0.73 -7.29 25.93
C ALA A 16 -0.04 -8.39 25.20
N THR A 17 -1.32 -8.52 25.51
CA THR A 17 -2.30 -9.21 24.70
C THR A 17 -2.09 -8.77 23.26
N TYR A 18 -1.41 -9.61 22.48
CA TYR A 18 -1.36 -9.46 21.04
C TYR A 18 -2.78 -9.77 20.57
N ASP A 19 -3.61 -8.74 20.47
CA ASP A 19 -4.95 -8.87 19.95
C ASP A 19 -4.82 -9.05 18.43
N PRO A 20 -5.05 -10.25 17.89
CA PRO A 20 -4.98 -10.46 16.44
C PRO A 20 -6.04 -9.64 15.68
N ALA A 21 -7.02 -9.06 16.38
CA ALA A 21 -7.97 -8.12 15.78
C ALA A 21 -7.32 -6.79 15.34
N MET A 22 -6.13 -6.44 15.86
CA MET A 22 -5.37 -5.28 15.37
C MET A 22 -4.60 -5.56 14.06
N ALA A 23 -4.63 -6.79 13.53
CA ALA A 23 -3.92 -7.14 12.30
C ALA A 23 -4.62 -6.65 11.01
N GLN A 24 -5.80 -6.04 11.12
CA GLN A 24 -6.52 -5.44 9.99
C GLN A 24 -6.82 -3.98 10.30
N ALA A 25 -5.79 -3.15 10.49
CA ALA A 25 -6.00 -1.71 10.36
C ALA A 25 -6.63 -1.46 8.99
N ASP A 26 -7.78 -0.79 8.94
CA ASP A 26 -8.40 -0.32 7.69
C ASP A 26 -7.41 0.59 6.99
N LEU A 27 -6.57 0.00 6.13
CA LEU A 27 -5.62 0.75 5.33
C LEU A 27 -6.44 1.64 4.39
N PRO A 28 -6.06 2.92 4.25
CA PRO A 28 -6.74 3.81 3.32
C PRO A 28 -6.73 3.16 1.94
N THR A 29 -7.92 2.80 1.47
CA THR A 29 -8.11 2.02 0.24
C THR A 29 -8.89 2.87 -0.75
N LEU A 30 -8.35 3.00 -1.96
CA LEU A 30 -9.05 3.59 -3.09
C LEU A 30 -9.64 2.48 -3.94
N SER A 31 -10.97 2.38 -3.97
CA SER A 31 -11.67 1.49 -4.89
C SER A 31 -11.84 2.17 -6.25
N ILE A 32 -11.53 1.45 -7.32
CA ILE A 32 -11.70 1.88 -8.71
C ILE A 32 -12.66 0.91 -9.37
N THR A 33 -13.79 1.42 -9.86
CA THR A 33 -14.84 0.67 -10.55
C THR A 33 -14.80 0.96 -12.05
N ARG A 34 -15.67 0.30 -12.83
CA ARG A 34 -15.75 0.50 -14.28
C ARG A 34 -16.09 1.95 -14.63
N GLU A 35 -16.98 2.55 -13.85
CA GLU A 35 -17.51 3.90 -14.02
C GLU A 35 -16.42 4.96 -13.78
N ASP A 36 -15.37 4.59 -13.04
CA ASP A 36 -14.21 5.45 -12.77
C ASP A 36 -13.19 5.45 -13.90
N VAL A 37 -13.38 4.65 -14.96
CA VAL A 37 -12.41 4.45 -16.03
C VAL A 37 -12.96 4.95 -17.36
N THR A 38 -12.28 5.92 -17.95
CA THR A 38 -12.67 6.52 -19.25
C THR A 38 -11.99 5.82 -20.43
N LYS A 39 -10.84 5.18 -20.21
CA LYS A 39 -10.08 4.47 -21.25
C LYS A 39 -9.19 3.39 -20.64
N VAL A 40 -9.06 2.28 -21.35
CA VAL A 40 -8.09 1.21 -21.06
C VAL A 40 -7.28 0.95 -22.33
N VAL A 41 -5.97 0.83 -22.20
CA VAL A 41 -5.05 0.48 -23.29
C VAL A 41 -4.11 -0.62 -22.79
N ILE A 42 -3.90 -1.64 -23.61
CA ILE A 42 -2.91 -2.69 -23.35
C ILE A 42 -1.82 -2.55 -24.40
N GLU A 43 -0.58 -2.33 -23.96
CA GLU A 43 0.60 -2.27 -24.81
C GLU A 43 1.40 -3.56 -24.60
N ILE A 44 1.48 -4.42 -25.62
CA ILE A 44 2.31 -5.62 -25.58
C ILE A 44 3.67 -5.24 -26.18
N ASP A 45 4.65 -4.95 -25.32
CA ASP A 45 6.02 -4.70 -25.73
C ASP A 45 6.75 -6.05 -25.84
N PRO A 46 7.31 -6.44 -27.01
CA PRO A 46 8.06 -7.70 -27.13
C PRO A 46 9.29 -7.77 -26.20
N LYS A 47 9.71 -6.65 -25.60
CA LYS A 47 10.79 -6.58 -24.59
C LYS A 47 10.29 -6.66 -23.15
N GLN A 48 8.97 -6.53 -22.91
CA GLN A 48 8.35 -6.72 -21.60
C GLN A 48 7.31 -7.85 -21.71
N PRO A 49 7.67 -9.09 -21.33
CA PRO A 49 6.80 -10.25 -21.52
C PRO A 49 5.47 -10.11 -20.77
N GLU A 50 5.47 -9.37 -19.65
CA GLU A 50 4.28 -8.86 -19.00
C GLU A 50 3.81 -7.57 -19.70
N GLY A 51 2.80 -7.66 -20.57
CA GLY A 51 2.23 -6.50 -21.25
C GLY A 51 1.82 -5.37 -20.29
N ILE A 52 1.89 -4.13 -20.76
CA ILE A 52 1.64 -2.93 -19.96
C ILE A 52 0.15 -2.56 -20.04
N LEU A 53 -0.55 -2.57 -18.91
CA LEU A 53 -1.92 -2.09 -18.77
C LEU A 53 -1.92 -0.60 -18.39
N THR A 54 -2.46 0.27 -19.24
CA THR A 54 -2.68 1.69 -18.93
C THR A 54 -4.16 1.99 -18.76
N MET A 55 -4.53 2.56 -17.62
CA MET A 55 -5.90 3.02 -17.34
C MET A 55 -5.95 4.55 -17.23
N THR A 56 -6.95 5.16 -17.85
CA THR A 56 -7.25 6.59 -17.67
C THR A 56 -8.51 6.74 -16.83
N LEU A 57 -8.33 7.25 -15.62
CA LEU A 57 -9.43 7.46 -14.67
C LEU A 57 -10.25 8.72 -15.00
N THR A 58 -11.48 8.80 -14.49
CA THR A 58 -12.29 10.04 -14.49
C THR A 58 -11.58 11.14 -13.68
N PRO A 59 -11.87 12.43 -13.94
CA PRO A 59 -11.24 13.53 -13.21
C PRO A 59 -11.41 13.44 -11.69
N ALA A 60 -12.60 13.03 -11.22
CA ALA A 60 -12.87 12.84 -9.80
C ALA A 60 -11.95 11.76 -9.20
N LYS A 61 -11.84 10.60 -9.84
CA LYS A 61 -11.00 9.51 -9.32
C LYS A 61 -9.50 9.79 -9.47
N GLN A 62 -9.09 10.59 -10.47
CA GLN A 62 -7.72 11.11 -10.55
C GLN A 62 -7.38 12.00 -9.36
N ALA A 63 -8.32 12.86 -8.92
CA ALA A 63 -8.11 13.69 -7.73
C ALA A 63 -7.98 12.85 -6.46
N ASP A 64 -8.81 11.81 -6.31
CA ASP A 64 -8.71 10.85 -5.20
C ASP A 64 -7.34 10.14 -5.20
N LEU A 65 -6.89 9.65 -6.35
CA LEU A 65 -5.59 8.99 -6.50
C LEU A 65 -4.43 9.96 -6.18
N ALA A 66 -4.52 11.20 -6.64
CA ALA A 66 -3.52 12.23 -6.34
C ALA A 66 -3.48 12.59 -4.85
N LYS A 67 -4.63 12.60 -4.18
CA LYS A 67 -4.74 12.85 -2.74
C LYS A 67 -4.11 11.72 -1.94
N ILE A 68 -4.52 10.47 -2.19
CA ILE A 68 -4.03 9.31 -1.41
C ILE A 68 -2.53 9.07 -1.61
N THR A 69 -2.01 9.27 -2.83
CA THR A 69 -0.57 9.13 -3.10
C THR A 69 0.24 10.25 -2.47
N ARG A 70 -0.27 11.49 -2.47
CA ARG A 70 0.36 12.60 -1.74
C ARG A 70 0.45 12.32 -0.24
N GLU A 71 -0.64 11.87 0.37
CA GLU A 71 -0.72 11.57 1.81
C GLU A 71 0.15 10.36 2.21
N ASN A 72 0.57 9.52 1.26
CA ASN A 72 1.33 8.30 1.49
C ASN A 72 2.67 8.25 0.74
N SER A 73 3.25 9.41 0.44
CA SER A 73 4.59 9.49 -0.15
C SER A 73 5.64 8.80 0.74
N GLY A 74 6.55 8.05 0.12
CA GLY A 74 7.56 7.22 0.80
C GLY A 74 7.04 5.87 1.29
N LYS A 75 5.74 5.59 1.21
CA LYS A 75 5.16 4.29 1.59
C LYS A 75 4.97 3.37 0.39
N ARG A 76 4.92 2.06 0.64
CA ARG A 76 4.49 1.08 -0.35
C ARG A 76 2.97 1.08 -0.47
N ILE A 77 2.47 1.13 -1.69
CA ILE A 77 1.04 0.94 -2.00
C ILE A 77 0.86 -0.37 -2.74
N ARG A 78 -0.29 -1.02 -2.55
CA ARG A 78 -0.63 -2.25 -3.28
C ARG A 78 -1.67 -1.93 -4.33
N PHE A 79 -1.41 -2.38 -5.55
CA PHE A 79 -2.41 -2.45 -6.61
C PHE A 79 -2.99 -3.86 -6.61
N ILE A 80 -4.30 -3.96 -6.38
CA ILE A 80 -5.01 -5.23 -6.30
C ILE A 80 -6.03 -5.27 -7.44
N ILE A 81 -5.99 -6.33 -8.23
CA ILE A 81 -6.93 -6.59 -9.33
C ILE A 81 -7.55 -7.97 -9.06
N ASP A 82 -8.87 -8.05 -9.00
CA ASP A 82 -9.62 -9.28 -8.71
C ASP A 82 -9.11 -10.04 -7.47
N GLY A 83 -8.78 -9.29 -6.42
CA GLY A 83 -8.27 -9.84 -5.15
C GLY A 83 -6.80 -10.30 -5.18
N LYS A 84 -6.11 -10.20 -6.33
CA LYS A 84 -4.70 -10.54 -6.48
C LYS A 84 -3.84 -9.28 -6.52
N VAL A 85 -2.72 -9.30 -5.82
CA VAL A 85 -1.73 -8.21 -5.87
C VAL A 85 -1.07 -8.22 -7.24
N ALA A 86 -1.31 -7.16 -8.01
CA ALA A 86 -0.72 -6.97 -9.33
C ALA A 86 0.66 -6.29 -9.21
N SER A 87 0.81 -5.31 -8.32
CA SER A 87 2.09 -4.65 -8.06
C SER A 87 2.11 -3.98 -6.68
N GLU A 88 3.31 -3.71 -6.18
CA GLU A 88 3.53 -3.10 -4.86
C GLU A 88 4.63 -2.04 -4.84
N PRO A 89 4.50 -0.96 -5.64
CA PRO A 89 5.54 0.05 -5.74
C PRO A 89 5.59 0.97 -4.52
N THR A 90 6.73 1.62 -4.35
CA THR A 90 6.88 2.75 -3.44
C THR A 90 6.36 4.03 -4.11
N VAL A 91 5.54 4.79 -3.41
CA VAL A 91 5.05 6.09 -3.89
C VAL A 91 6.18 7.12 -3.72
N ASN A 92 6.81 7.49 -4.82
CA ASN A 92 7.88 8.48 -4.81
C ASN A 92 7.35 9.92 -4.95
N SER A 93 6.17 10.09 -5.53
CA SER A 93 5.52 11.39 -5.72
C SER A 93 4.00 11.24 -5.91
N PRO A 94 3.21 12.31 -5.69
CA PRO A 94 1.79 12.31 -6.01
C PRO A 94 1.56 11.94 -7.47
N ILE A 95 0.63 11.01 -7.73
CA ILE A 95 0.24 10.64 -9.09
C ILE A 95 -0.77 11.67 -9.58
N THR A 96 -0.29 12.73 -10.24
CA THR A 96 -1.10 13.88 -10.69
C THR A 96 -1.32 13.93 -12.21
N GLY A 97 -1.24 12.79 -12.91
CA GLY A 97 -1.38 12.72 -14.38
C GLY A 97 -2.53 11.82 -14.86
N LYS A 98 -2.89 11.94 -16.14
CA LYS A 98 -3.86 11.05 -16.82
C LYS A 98 -3.36 9.60 -17.00
N ARG A 99 -2.09 9.33 -16.67
CA ARG A 99 -1.40 8.05 -16.90
C ARG A 99 -0.47 7.75 -15.72
N SER A 100 -0.59 6.53 -15.19
CA SER A 100 0.43 5.88 -14.36
C SER A 100 0.94 4.69 -15.18
N ARG A 101 2.27 4.49 -15.21
CA ARG A 101 2.93 3.35 -15.85
C ARG A 101 3.56 2.48 -14.77
#